data_AF-A0A7C7HRB7-F1
#
_entry.id   AF-A0A7C7HRB7-F1
#
_cell.length_a   1.000
_cell.length_b   1.000
_cell.length_c   1.000
_cell.angle_alpha   90.00
_cell.angle_beta   90.00
_cell.angle_gamma   90.00
#
_symmetry.space_group_name_H-M   'P 1'
#
loop_
_entity.id
_entity.type
_entity.pdbx_description
1 polymer ?
#
loop_
_entity_poly.entity_id
_entity_poly.type
_entity_poly.pdbx_seq_one_letter_code
_entity_poly.pdbx_strand_id
1 'polypeptide(L)'
;AMFMSAALVGGLLFQLPIGRLSDRLDRRGVLLGTTLLGGLTAIGLALGPALPFPALLGAIFLYYGFTSTLYPLSLAYANDYLEHDDVITMGSGFVLAFSVGAALGPIAASLTMRWTGPSGLFLFEILVASGLTLFTLWRMRVRMWAGIIKKDPYVALPDAHAPVIVSELDPRASVSENYDTGADTLVTPNTHLTDVDVETTSAEFLEADGARSTDVPEEPSA
;
A
#
# COMPACT_ATOMS: atom_id res chain seq x y z
N ALA A 1 31.73 3.03 -5.96
CA ALA A 1 30.88 3.76 -5.01
C ALA A 1 30.09 4.88 -5.70
N MET A 2 30.75 5.86 -6.32
CA MET A 2 30.10 7.06 -6.90
C MET A 2 28.90 6.79 -7.81
N PHE A 3 28.97 5.76 -8.67
CA PHE A 3 27.87 5.39 -9.56
C PHE A 3 26.58 5.01 -8.82
N MET A 4 26.67 4.11 -7.85
CA MET A 4 25.53 3.70 -7.03
C MET A 4 25.06 4.82 -6.10
N SER A 5 25.98 5.63 -5.57
CA SER A 5 25.63 6.80 -4.76
C SER A 5 24.82 7.82 -5.58
N ALA A 6 25.24 8.12 -6.81
CA ALA A 6 24.51 9.01 -7.71
C ALA A 6 23.12 8.47 -8.04
N ALA A 7 23.00 7.16 -8.28
CA ALA A 7 21.71 6.50 -8.48
C ALA A 7 20.77 6.69 -7.27
N LEU A 8 21.22 6.35 -6.07
CA LEU A 8 20.40 6.45 -4.86
C LEU A 8 20.00 7.90 -4.54
N VAL A 9 20.93 8.86 -4.69
CA VAL A 9 20.64 10.29 -4.47
C VAL A 9 19.64 10.80 -5.50
N GLY A 10 19.78 10.44 -6.78
CA GLY A 10 18.82 10.78 -7.82
C GLY A 10 17.43 10.24 -7.50
N GLY A 11 17.36 8.96 -7.13
CA GLY A 11 16.12 8.31 -6.69
C GLY A 11 15.43 9.03 -5.54
N LEU A 12 16.18 9.45 -4.52
CA LEU A 12 15.67 10.17 -3.35
C LEU A 12 15.20 11.58 -3.71
N LEU A 13 16.00 12.33 -4.48
CA LEU A 13 15.70 13.72 -4.81
C LEU A 13 14.47 13.87 -5.69
N PHE A 14 14.17 12.88 -6.54
CA PHE A 14 13.07 12.96 -7.49
C PHE A 14 11.74 12.49 -6.91
N GLN A 15 11.74 11.69 -5.85
CA GLN A 15 10.52 11.20 -5.20
C GLN A 15 9.56 12.33 -4.77
N LEU A 16 10.07 13.33 -4.05
CA LEU A 16 9.25 14.45 -3.57
C LEU A 16 8.71 15.36 -4.69
N PRO A 17 9.52 15.85 -5.65
CA PRO A 17 9.02 16.74 -6.68
C PRO A 17 8.07 16.02 -7.64
N ILE A 18 8.37 14.79 -8.07
CA ILE A 18 7.50 14.03 -8.97
C ILE A 18 6.22 13.60 -8.24
N GLY A 19 6.33 13.19 -6.97
CA GLY A 19 5.16 12.89 -6.14
C GLY A 19 4.21 14.08 -6.08
N ARG A 20 4.71 15.27 -5.71
CA ARG A 20 3.91 16.50 -5.70
C ARG A 20 3.37 16.90 -7.06
N LEU A 21 4.13 16.67 -8.13
CA LEU A 21 3.70 16.94 -9.49
C LEU A 21 2.52 16.02 -9.88
N SER A 22 2.58 14.74 -9.50
CA SER A 22 1.52 13.77 -9.73
C SER A 22 0.22 14.09 -9.00
N ASP A 23 0.30 14.82 -7.88
CA ASP A 23 -0.89 15.22 -7.14
C ASP A 23 -1.62 16.41 -7.77
N ARG A 24 -0.93 17.20 -8.61
CA ARG A 24 -1.44 18.42 -9.26
C ARG A 24 -1.81 18.21 -10.73
N LEU A 25 -1.14 17.29 -11.42
CA LEU A 25 -1.39 16.97 -12.83
C LEU A 25 -2.19 15.67 -12.95
N ASP A 26 -2.67 15.36 -14.16
CA ASP A 26 -3.21 14.04 -14.45
C ASP A 26 -2.14 12.97 -14.19
N ARG A 27 -2.44 12.06 -13.27
CA ARG A 27 -1.51 11.02 -12.80
C ARG A 27 -1.05 10.11 -13.94
N ARG A 28 -1.89 9.90 -14.96
CA ARG A 28 -1.54 9.14 -16.18
C ARG A 28 -0.47 9.86 -17.01
N GLY A 29 -0.62 11.17 -17.18
CA GLY A 29 0.34 12.00 -17.91
C GLY A 29 1.70 12.04 -17.23
N VAL A 30 1.72 12.13 -15.89
CA VAL A 30 2.95 12.06 -15.11
C VAL A 30 3.61 10.69 -15.24
N LEU A 31 2.84 9.60 -15.16
CA LEU A 31 3.35 8.24 -15.32
C LEU A 31 3.97 8.02 -16.71
N LEU A 32 3.31 8.50 -17.76
CA LEU A 32 3.84 8.43 -19.12
C LEU A 32 5.13 9.26 -19.26
N GLY A 33 5.13 10.49 -18.76
CA GLY A 33 6.29 11.39 -18.83
C GLY A 33 7.51 10.84 -18.10
N THR A 34 7.34 10.33 -16.88
CA THR A 34 8.43 9.74 -16.10
C THR A 34 8.96 8.46 -16.74
N THR A 35 8.07 7.61 -17.28
CA THR A 35 8.50 6.39 -18.00
C THR A 35 9.30 6.73 -19.26
N LEU A 36 8.86 7.73 -20.04
CA LEU A 36 9.57 8.19 -21.24
C LEU A 36 10.94 8.77 -20.92
N LEU A 37 11.03 9.64 -19.91
CA LEU A 37 12.29 10.24 -19.49
C LEU A 37 13.25 9.18 -18.91
N GLY A 38 12.72 8.23 -18.12
CA GLY A 38 13.47 7.06 -17.65
C GLY A 38 14.02 6.24 -18.82
N GLY A 39 13.19 5.90 -19.81
CA GLY A 39 13.62 5.19 -21.01
C GLY A 39 14.69 5.96 -21.81
N LEU A 40 14.54 7.27 -21.97
CA LEU A 40 15.52 8.11 -22.67
C LEU A 40 16.88 8.12 -21.95
N THR A 41 16.87 8.22 -20.62
CA THR A 41 18.11 8.15 -19.82
C THR A 41 18.74 6.75 -19.86
N ALA A 42 17.94 5.68 -19.96
CA ALA A 42 18.43 4.32 -20.16
C ALA A 42 19.11 4.15 -21.54
N ILE A 43 18.58 4.77 -22.60
CA ILE A 43 19.26 4.84 -23.91
C ILE A 43 20.64 5.49 -23.78
N GLY A 44 20.73 6.60 -23.04
CA GLY A 44 22.00 7.24 -22.74
C GLY A 44 22.98 6.31 -22.00
N LEU A 45 22.50 5.56 -21.01
CA LEU A 45 23.31 4.60 -20.25
C LEU A 45 23.75 3.38 -21.08
N ALA A 46 22.95 2.92 -22.05
CA ALA A 46 23.34 1.84 -22.95
C ALA A 46 24.55 2.22 -23.83
N LEU A 47 24.72 3.50 -24.13
CA LEU A 47 25.89 4.08 -24.81
C LEU A 47 27.10 4.28 -23.87
N GLY A 48 27.00 3.84 -22.61
CA GLY A 48 27.96 4.07 -21.53
C GLY A 48 29.45 3.95 -21.90
N PRO A 49 29.90 2.96 -22.70
CA PRO A 49 31.31 2.88 -23.12
C PRO A 49 31.83 4.10 -23.89
N ALA A 50 30.94 4.89 -24.50
CA ALA A 50 31.28 6.11 -25.24
C ALA A 50 31.18 7.40 -24.40
N LEU A 51 30.65 7.32 -23.17
CA LEU A 51 30.41 8.51 -22.34
C LEU A 51 31.57 8.78 -21.37
N PRO A 52 31.95 10.05 -21.14
CA PRO A 52 32.88 10.40 -20.08
C PRO A 52 32.24 10.11 -18.71
N PHE A 53 33.06 9.75 -17.73
CA PHE A 53 32.60 9.32 -16.41
C PHE A 53 31.60 10.29 -15.72
N PRO A 54 31.76 11.62 -15.76
CA PRO A 54 30.77 12.55 -15.20
C PRO A 54 29.40 12.49 -15.90
N ALA A 55 29.38 12.30 -17.22
CA ALA A 55 28.12 12.15 -17.97
C ALA A 55 27.42 10.84 -17.60
N LEU A 56 28.18 9.77 -17.36
CA LEU A 56 27.64 8.50 -16.89
C LEU A 56 27.00 8.63 -15.50
N LEU A 57 27.61 9.41 -14.60
CA LEU A 57 27.03 9.73 -13.28
C LEU A 57 25.74 10.54 -13.40
N GLY A 58 25.70 11.54 -14.27
CA GLY A 58 24.49 12.31 -14.53
C GLY A 58 23.36 11.45 -15.12
N ALA A 59 23.70 10.55 -16.05
CA ALA A 59 22.74 9.66 -16.68
C ALA A 59 22.12 8.66 -15.67
N ILE A 60 22.93 8.04 -14.81
CA ILE A 60 22.40 7.11 -13.79
C ILE A 60 21.60 7.84 -12.71
N PHE A 61 22.01 9.04 -12.33
CA PHE A 61 21.27 9.90 -11.40
C PHE A 61 19.87 10.19 -11.93
N LEU A 62 19.76 10.62 -13.19
CA LEU A 62 18.47 10.91 -13.82
C LEU A 62 17.64 9.64 -13.99
N TYR A 63 18.25 8.56 -14.46
CA TYR A 63 17.58 7.27 -14.65
C TYR A 63 16.92 6.79 -13.36
N TYR A 64 17.69 6.70 -12.28
CA TYR A 64 17.15 6.26 -10.99
C TYR A 64 16.16 7.27 -10.41
N GLY A 65 16.34 8.57 -10.68
CA GLY A 65 15.40 9.61 -10.29
C GLY A 65 14.03 9.44 -10.92
N PHE A 66 13.94 9.09 -12.21
CA PHE A 66 12.66 8.85 -12.85
C PHE A 66 12.07 7.49 -12.45
N THR A 67 12.87 6.42 -12.49
CA THR A 67 12.36 5.06 -12.27
C THR A 67 11.96 4.78 -10.82
N SER A 68 12.59 5.41 -9.83
CA SER A 68 12.22 5.26 -8.41
C SER A 68 10.79 5.71 -8.11
N THR A 69 10.22 6.57 -8.97
CA THR A 69 8.89 7.15 -8.78
C THR A 69 7.77 6.36 -9.44
N LEU A 70 8.11 5.38 -10.30
CA LEU A 70 7.10 4.62 -11.04
C LEU A 70 6.22 3.78 -10.12
N TYR A 71 6.80 3.17 -9.07
CA TYR A 71 6.05 2.39 -8.09
C TYR A 71 5.04 3.22 -7.31
N PRO A 72 5.43 4.29 -6.58
CA PRO A 72 4.46 5.10 -5.83
C PRO A 72 3.44 5.77 -6.74
N LEU A 73 3.82 6.14 -7.96
CA LEU A 73 2.92 6.75 -8.94
C LEU A 73 1.86 5.75 -9.45
N SER A 74 2.26 4.50 -9.70
CA SER A 74 1.34 3.43 -10.10
C SER A 74 0.42 3.03 -8.94
N LEU A 75 0.95 2.97 -7.71
CA LEU A 75 0.19 2.67 -6.52
C LEU A 75 -0.88 3.74 -6.26
N ALA A 76 -0.50 5.01 -6.29
CA ALA A 76 -1.43 6.11 -6.13
C ALA A 76 -2.45 6.16 -7.29
N TYR A 77 -2.04 5.78 -8.51
CA TYR A 77 -2.95 5.66 -9.63
C TYR A 77 -3.96 4.55 -9.46
N ALA A 78 -3.59 3.40 -8.91
CA ALA A 78 -4.56 2.36 -8.56
C ALA A 78 -5.49 2.84 -7.44
N ASN A 79 -4.92 3.46 -6.41
CA ASN A 79 -5.65 3.94 -5.23
C ASN A 79 -6.76 4.95 -5.57
N ASP A 80 -6.57 5.77 -6.60
CA ASP A 80 -7.58 6.73 -7.05
C ASP A 80 -8.88 6.07 -7.61
N TYR A 81 -8.91 4.74 -7.81
CA TYR A 81 -10.07 3.99 -8.35
C TYR A 81 -10.63 2.93 -7.39
N LEU A 82 -10.14 2.85 -6.15
CA LEU A 82 -10.56 1.84 -5.18
C LEU A 82 -11.46 2.45 -4.10
N GLU A 83 -12.42 1.65 -3.63
CA GLU A 83 -13.14 1.92 -2.39
C GLU A 83 -12.23 1.65 -1.19
N HIS A 84 -12.52 2.26 -0.03
CA HIS A 84 -11.65 2.18 1.14
C HIS A 84 -11.38 0.75 1.61
N ASP A 85 -12.35 -0.16 1.44
CA ASP A 85 -12.25 -1.55 1.89
C ASP A 85 -11.31 -2.39 1.02
N ASP A 86 -11.08 -1.99 -0.24
CA ASP A 86 -10.25 -2.74 -1.19
C ASP A 86 -8.77 -2.34 -1.19
N VAL A 87 -8.40 -1.27 -0.47
CA VAL A 87 -7.03 -0.72 -0.47
C VAL A 87 -6.01 -1.74 0.05
N ILE A 88 -6.36 -2.51 1.09
CA ILE A 88 -5.49 -3.54 1.68
C ILE A 88 -5.26 -4.68 0.68
N THR A 89 -6.35 -5.14 0.05
CA THR A 89 -6.31 -6.22 -0.95
C THR A 89 -5.47 -5.81 -2.16
N MET A 90 -5.67 -4.59 -2.68
CA MET A 90 -4.85 -4.06 -3.77
C MET A 90 -3.37 -3.95 -3.38
N GLY A 91 -3.08 -3.45 -2.18
CA GLY A 91 -1.71 -3.31 -1.68
C GLY A 91 -0.94 -4.63 -1.68
N SER A 92 -1.58 -5.71 -1.23
CA SER A 92 -0.96 -7.06 -1.26
C SER A 92 -0.72 -7.57 -2.68
N GLY A 93 -1.64 -7.32 -3.61
CA GLY A 93 -1.46 -7.62 -5.04
C GLY A 93 -0.30 -6.86 -5.68
N PHE A 94 -0.12 -5.58 -5.35
CA PHE A 94 0.99 -4.76 -5.82
C PHE A 94 2.35 -5.26 -5.31
N VAL A 95 2.43 -5.62 -4.02
CA VAL A 95 3.65 -6.18 -3.42
C VAL A 95 3.99 -7.53 -4.05
N LEU A 96 2.99 -8.38 -4.32
CA LEU A 96 3.19 -9.66 -4.99
C LEU A 96 3.70 -9.47 -6.42
N ALA A 97 3.09 -8.56 -7.19
CA ALA A 97 3.55 -8.23 -8.54
C ALA A 97 4.99 -7.68 -8.54
N PHE A 98 5.32 -6.81 -7.59
CA PHE A 98 6.67 -6.30 -7.40
C PHE A 98 7.65 -7.44 -7.09
N SER A 99 7.29 -8.36 -6.20
CA SER A 99 8.13 -9.49 -5.80
C SER A 99 8.41 -10.44 -6.97
N VAL A 100 7.39 -10.73 -7.79
CA VAL A 100 7.56 -11.52 -9.02
C VAL A 100 8.52 -10.82 -9.99
N GLY A 101 8.34 -9.50 -10.20
CA GLY A 101 9.24 -8.70 -11.02
C GLY A 101 10.68 -8.67 -10.48
N ALA A 102 10.86 -8.54 -9.17
CA ALA A 102 12.16 -8.53 -8.51
C ALA A 102 12.88 -9.88 -8.60
N ALA A 103 12.14 -11.00 -8.65
CA ALA A 103 12.71 -12.33 -8.85
C ALA A 103 13.08 -12.58 -10.32
N LEU A 104 12.20 -12.21 -11.26
CA LEU A 104 12.41 -12.44 -12.70
C LEU A 104 13.40 -11.45 -13.33
N GLY A 105 13.45 -10.22 -12.81
CA GLY A 105 14.24 -9.11 -13.35
C GLY A 105 15.73 -9.44 -13.48
N PRO A 106 16.43 -9.85 -12.39
CA PRO A 106 17.84 -10.22 -12.45
C PRO A 106 18.14 -11.36 -13.41
N ILE A 107 17.23 -12.33 -13.55
CA ILE A 107 17.38 -13.47 -14.48
C ILE A 107 17.31 -12.97 -15.92
N ALA A 108 16.30 -12.16 -16.26
CA ALA A 108 16.13 -11.61 -17.60
C ALA A 108 17.24 -10.59 -17.96
N ALA A 109 17.63 -9.74 -17.01
CA ALA A 109 18.73 -8.80 -17.17
C ALA A 109 20.08 -9.53 -17.36
N SER A 110 20.36 -10.54 -16.54
CA SER A 110 21.56 -11.38 -16.68
C SER A 110 21.60 -12.09 -18.03
N LEU A 111 20.47 -12.64 -18.48
CA LEU A 111 20.39 -13.24 -19.81
C LEU A 111 20.69 -12.21 -20.90
N THR A 112 20.15 -11.00 -20.82
CA THR A 112 20.43 -9.94 -21.80
C THR A 112 21.91 -9.55 -21.81
N MET A 113 22.53 -9.43 -20.62
CA MET A 113 23.96 -9.16 -20.47
C MET A 113 24.84 -10.26 -21.09
N ARG A 114 24.43 -11.53 -21.03
CA ARG A 114 25.21 -12.64 -21.62
C ARG A 114 25.40 -12.50 -23.12
N TRP A 115 24.44 -11.89 -23.83
CA TRP A 115 24.47 -11.78 -25.30
C TRP A 115 25.03 -10.45 -25.78
N THR A 116 24.83 -9.38 -25.02
CA THR A 116 25.14 -7.99 -25.44
C THR A 116 26.25 -7.35 -24.60
N GLY A 117 26.76 -8.05 -23.59
CA GLY A 117 27.78 -7.54 -22.67
C GLY A 117 27.21 -6.60 -21.59
N PRO A 118 28.04 -5.74 -20.99
CA PRO A 118 27.63 -4.87 -19.88
C PRO A 118 26.48 -3.91 -20.21
N SER A 119 26.37 -3.44 -21.46
CA SER A 119 25.25 -2.60 -21.92
C SER A 119 23.90 -3.32 -21.91
N GLY A 120 23.90 -4.66 -21.83
CA GLY A 120 22.69 -5.48 -21.82
C GLY A 120 21.74 -5.18 -20.67
N LEU A 121 22.24 -4.67 -19.53
CA LEU A 121 21.39 -4.18 -18.44
C LEU A 121 20.45 -3.09 -18.92
N PHE A 122 21.02 -2.05 -19.53
CA PHE A 122 20.28 -0.87 -19.93
C PHE A 122 19.43 -1.15 -21.17
N LEU A 123 19.85 -2.06 -22.05
CA LEU A 123 19.00 -2.54 -23.15
C LEU A 123 17.75 -3.25 -22.63
N PHE A 124 17.87 -4.08 -21.60
CA PHE A 124 16.73 -4.70 -20.95
C PHE A 124 15.79 -3.64 -20.34
N GLU A 125 16.34 -2.64 -19.65
CA GLU A 125 15.55 -1.53 -19.09
C GLU A 125 14.84 -0.70 -20.17
N ILE A 126 15.48 -0.45 -21.31
CA ILE A 126 14.86 0.22 -22.47
C ILE A 126 13.68 -0.60 -22.98
N LEU A 127 13.82 -1.93 -23.06
CA LEU A 127 12.74 -2.82 -23.50
C LEU A 127 11.55 -2.75 -22.54
N VAL A 128 11.80 -2.83 -21.23
CA VAL A 128 10.75 -2.74 -20.20
C VAL A 128 10.08 -1.37 -20.21
N ALA A 129 10.86 -0.28 -20.25
CA ALA A 129 10.34 1.09 -20.31
C ALA A 129 9.52 1.34 -21.59
N SER A 130 9.97 0.79 -22.74
CA SER A 130 9.23 0.86 -24.01
C SER A 130 7.92 0.10 -23.93
N GLY A 131 7.93 -1.11 -23.35
CA GLY A 131 6.73 -1.90 -23.11
C GLY A 131 5.72 -1.18 -22.22
N LEU A 132 6.18 -0.60 -21.10
CA LEU A 132 5.34 0.18 -20.18
C LEU A 132 4.80 1.45 -20.85
N THR A 133 5.62 2.12 -21.65
CA THR A 133 5.20 3.30 -22.44
C THR A 133 4.10 2.93 -23.43
N LEU A 134 4.31 1.89 -24.24
CA LEU A 134 3.33 1.43 -25.22
C LEU A 134 2.03 0.99 -24.54
N PHE A 135 2.14 0.24 -23.45
CA PHE A 135 0.99 -0.18 -22.66
C PHE A 135 0.22 1.02 -22.11
N THR A 136 0.92 2.00 -21.54
CA THR A 136 0.31 3.22 -20.98
C THR A 136 -0.37 4.04 -22.08
N LEU A 137 0.28 4.23 -23.22
CA LEU A 137 -0.30 4.93 -24.37
C LEU A 137 -1.54 4.22 -24.90
N TRP A 138 -1.46 2.91 -25.11
CA TRP A 138 -2.60 2.10 -25.55
C TRP A 138 -3.75 2.20 -24.54
N ARG A 139 -3.45 2.10 -23.26
CA ARG A 139 -4.45 2.21 -22.18
C ARG A 139 -5.14 3.57 -22.15
N MET A 140 -4.38 4.65 -22.34
CA MET A 140 -4.90 6.02 -22.41
C MET A 140 -5.81 6.22 -23.63
N ARG A 141 -5.49 5.59 -24.78
CA ARG A 141 -6.33 5.66 -26.00
C ARG A 141 -7.64 4.90 -25.84
N VAL A 142 -7.63 3.76 -25.16
CA VAL A 142 -8.82 2.89 -25.02
C VAL A 142 -9.77 3.37 -23.90
N ARG A 143 -9.26 4.04 -22.85
CA ARG A 143 -10.08 4.60 -21.77
C ARG A 143 -9.89 6.11 -21.62
N MET A 144 -10.65 6.88 -22.39
CA MET A 144 -10.95 8.28 -22.06
C MET A 144 -12.03 8.31 -20.98
N TRP A 145 -11.64 8.36 -19.70
CA TRP A 145 -12.38 8.90 -18.55
C TRP A 145 -11.71 8.46 -17.24
N ALA A 146 -11.24 9.44 -16.48
CA ALA A 146 -11.88 9.90 -15.25
C ALA A 146 -11.54 11.40 -15.19
N GLY A 147 -12.55 12.26 -15.10
CA GLY A 147 -12.31 13.69 -14.91
C GLY A 147 -11.44 13.87 -13.67
N ILE A 148 -10.59 14.90 -13.67
CA ILE A 148 -9.82 15.32 -12.49
C ILE A 148 -10.82 15.39 -11.33
N ILE A 149 -10.81 14.39 -10.44
CA ILE A 149 -11.63 14.42 -9.24
C ILE A 149 -11.14 15.66 -8.50
N LYS A 150 -12.01 16.67 -8.42
CA LYS A 150 -11.73 17.92 -7.75
C LYS A 150 -11.50 17.56 -6.30
N LYS A 151 -10.23 17.43 -5.90
CA LYS A 151 -9.84 17.14 -4.52
C LYS A 151 -10.47 18.23 -3.66
N ASP A 152 -11.32 17.83 -2.72
CA ASP A 152 -11.93 18.79 -1.81
C ASP A 152 -10.82 19.57 -1.10
N PRO A 153 -11.01 20.89 -0.86
CA PRO A 153 -10.02 21.69 -0.17
C PRO A 153 -9.60 20.99 1.12
N TYR A 154 -8.29 20.90 1.36
CA TYR A 154 -7.77 20.40 2.63
C TYR A 154 -8.36 21.24 3.76
N VAL A 155 -9.42 20.74 4.39
CA VAL A 155 -9.96 21.31 5.61
C VAL A 155 -8.98 20.87 6.68
N ALA A 156 -8.09 21.78 7.08
CA ALA A 156 -7.45 21.62 8.36
C ALA A 156 -8.58 21.47 9.36
N LEU A 157 -8.77 20.26 9.88
CA LEU A 157 -9.52 20.11 11.11
C LEU A 157 -8.88 21.14 12.05
N PRO A 158 -9.68 22.01 12.70
CA PRO A 158 -9.17 22.74 13.87
C PRO A 158 -8.41 21.73 14.73
N ASP A 159 -7.44 22.18 15.53
CA ASP A 159 -6.94 21.39 16.66
C ASP A 159 -8.12 21.16 17.62
N ALA A 160 -9.06 20.32 17.20
CA ALA A 160 -10.08 19.73 18.01
C ALA A 160 -9.25 18.77 18.84
N HIS A 161 -8.94 19.21 20.06
CA HIS A 161 -8.67 18.34 21.19
C HIS A 161 -9.33 17.01 20.89
N ALA A 162 -8.51 15.99 20.66
CA ALA A 162 -8.95 14.70 20.14
C ALA A 162 -10.29 14.36 20.80
N PRO A 163 -11.36 14.10 20.03
CA PRO A 163 -12.64 13.76 20.63
C PRO A 163 -12.38 12.67 21.66
N VAL A 164 -12.94 12.78 22.87
CA VAL A 164 -12.61 11.94 24.04
C VAL A 164 -12.46 10.45 23.67
N ILE A 165 -13.24 9.99 22.70
CA ILE A 165 -13.22 8.65 22.09
C ILE A 165 -11.85 8.23 21.49
N VAL A 166 -11.09 9.13 20.87
CA VAL A 166 -9.74 8.84 20.34
C VAL A 166 -8.71 8.72 21.46
N SER A 167 -8.94 9.41 22.59
CA SER A 167 -8.15 9.21 23.82
C SER A 167 -8.47 7.87 24.49
N GLU A 168 -9.65 7.29 24.29
CA GLU A 168 -10.03 5.98 24.85
C GLU A 168 -9.38 4.80 24.11
N LEU A 169 -8.97 5.00 22.85
CA LEU A 169 -8.28 3.99 22.03
C LEU A 169 -6.75 4.04 22.16
N ASP A 170 -6.19 5.03 22.86
CA ASP A 170 -4.76 5.07 23.19
C ASP A 170 -4.49 4.28 24.48
N PRO A 171 -3.82 3.13 24.44
CA PRO A 171 -3.52 2.32 25.63
C PRO A 171 -2.56 3.02 26.61
N ARG A 172 -2.03 4.20 26.26
CA ARG A 172 -1.18 5.04 27.11
C ARG A 172 -1.87 6.31 27.61
N ALA A 173 -3.11 6.57 27.21
CA ALA A 173 -3.85 7.71 27.73
C ALA A 173 -4.19 7.50 29.22
N SER A 174 -4.04 8.55 30.02
CA SER A 174 -4.53 8.54 31.40
C SER A 174 -6.05 8.39 31.37
N VAL A 175 -6.57 7.37 32.06
CA VAL A 175 -8.01 7.11 32.20
C VAL A 175 -8.69 8.39 32.66
N SER A 176 -9.64 8.90 31.86
CA SER A 176 -10.39 10.10 32.24
C SER A 176 -11.24 9.79 33.47
N GLU A 177 -11.40 10.77 34.37
CA GLU A 177 -12.12 10.62 35.64
C GLU A 177 -13.60 10.18 35.45
N ASN A 178 -14.13 10.32 34.24
CA ASN A 178 -15.49 9.97 33.84
C ASN A 178 -15.59 8.68 33.01
N TYR A 179 -14.52 7.87 32.92
CA TYR A 179 -14.51 6.61 32.15
C TYR A 179 -15.64 5.64 32.57
N ASP A 180 -16.08 5.70 33.82
CA ASP A 180 -17.13 4.85 34.40
C ASP A 180 -18.49 5.57 34.53
N THR A 181 -18.76 6.60 33.71
CA THR A 181 -20.04 7.34 33.70
C THR A 181 -20.75 7.36 32.35
N GLY A 182 -20.37 6.44 31.44
CA GLY A 182 -21.06 6.21 30.17
C GLY A 182 -22.47 5.64 30.37
N ALA A 183 -23.28 5.63 29.30
CA ALA A 183 -24.66 5.11 29.33
C ALA A 183 -24.76 3.62 29.74
N ASP A 184 -23.64 2.91 29.76
CA ASP A 184 -23.50 1.51 30.13
C ASP A 184 -23.20 1.31 31.63
N THR A 185 -23.28 2.36 32.46
CA THR A 185 -23.23 2.20 33.91
C THR A 185 -24.39 1.31 34.36
N LEU A 186 -24.10 0.05 34.63
CA LEU A 186 -24.94 -0.77 35.49
C LEU A 186 -24.91 -0.07 36.85
N VAL A 187 -26.05 0.50 37.26
CA VAL A 187 -26.22 0.99 38.63
C VAL A 187 -26.06 -0.22 39.54
N THR A 188 -24.85 -0.48 40.01
CA THR A 188 -24.60 -1.38 41.10
C THR A 188 -25.03 -0.62 42.36
N PRO A 189 -26.10 -1.05 43.04
CA PRO A 189 -26.38 -0.52 44.37
C PRO A 189 -25.14 -0.80 45.21
N ASN A 190 -24.76 0.16 46.06
CA ASN A 190 -23.67 -0.01 47.03
C ASN A 190 -24.01 -1.14 48.01
N THR A 191 -23.84 -2.38 47.58
CA THR A 191 -23.86 -3.54 48.44
C THR A 191 -22.45 -3.67 48.97
N HIS A 192 -22.22 -3.10 50.15
CA HIS A 192 -21.10 -3.53 50.97
C HIS A 192 -21.09 -5.06 50.98
N LEU A 193 -19.97 -5.64 50.55
CA LEU A 193 -19.71 -7.07 50.55
C LEU A 193 -19.89 -7.63 51.96
N THR A 194 -21.07 -8.14 52.27
CA THR A 194 -21.30 -9.05 53.39
C THR A 194 -22.28 -10.11 52.92
N ASP A 195 -21.73 -11.31 52.71
CA ASP A 195 -22.35 -12.63 52.67
C ASP A 195 -23.66 -12.76 51.89
N VAL A 196 -23.56 -13.36 50.70
CA VAL A 196 -24.68 -14.07 50.08
C VAL A 196 -24.33 -15.55 50.06
N ASP A 197 -25.07 -16.30 50.88
CA ASP A 197 -24.97 -17.74 51.10
C ASP A 197 -25.12 -18.52 49.79
N VAL A 198 -24.18 -19.44 49.56
CA VAL A 198 -23.99 -20.24 48.34
C VAL A 198 -25.06 -21.34 48.14
N GLU A 199 -26.08 -21.43 48.99
CA GLU A 199 -26.91 -22.63 49.08
C GLU A 199 -28.19 -22.61 48.20
N THR A 200 -28.61 -21.46 47.66
CA THR A 200 -29.92 -21.38 46.96
C THR A 200 -29.86 -21.59 45.43
N THR A 201 -28.70 -21.47 44.78
CA THR A 201 -28.57 -21.62 43.32
C THR A 201 -28.49 -23.07 42.84
N SER A 202 -28.17 -24.02 43.72
CA SER A 202 -27.95 -25.43 43.34
C SER A 202 -29.23 -26.23 43.10
N ALA A 203 -30.37 -25.79 43.64
CA ALA A 203 -31.64 -26.52 43.52
C ALA A 203 -32.35 -26.27 42.17
N GLU A 204 -32.25 -25.04 41.64
CA GLU A 204 -32.88 -24.67 40.36
C GLU A 204 -32.21 -25.35 39.15
N PHE A 205 -30.91 -25.66 39.26
CA PHE A 205 -30.14 -26.23 38.15
C PHE A 205 -30.39 -27.74 37.95
N LEU A 206 -30.84 -28.46 38.98
CA LEU A 206 -31.08 -29.91 38.91
C LEU A 206 -32.49 -30.28 38.42
N GLU A 207 -33.45 -29.35 38.48
CA GLU A 207 -34.83 -29.62 38.01
C GLU A 207 -34.96 -29.45 36.48
N ALA A 208 -34.07 -28.66 35.86
CA ALA A 208 -34.10 -28.39 34.42
C ALA A 208 -33.47 -29.50 33.55
N ASP A 209 -32.64 -30.38 34.11
CA ASP A 209 -31.87 -31.39 33.36
C ASP A 209 -32.61 -32.75 33.20
N GLY A 210 -33.72 -32.96 33.91
CA GLY A 210 -34.46 -34.24 33.89
C GLY A 210 -35.41 -34.45 32.70
N ALA A 211 -35.64 -33.45 31.85
CA ALA A 211 -36.76 -33.44 30.90
C ALA A 211 -36.40 -33.58 29.41
N ARG A 212 -35.16 -33.95 29.05
CA ARG A 212 -34.78 -34.23 27.64
C ARG A 212 -34.09 -35.58 27.49
N SER A 213 -34.85 -36.67 27.60
CA SER A 213 -34.46 -37.96 27.02
C SER A 213 -35.71 -38.68 26.54
N THR A 214 -35.89 -38.75 25.21
CA THR A 214 -36.56 -39.80 24.41
C THR A 214 -37.08 -39.21 23.10
N ASP A 215 -36.36 -39.46 22.00
CA ASP A 215 -36.90 -39.95 20.73
C ASP A 215 -35.85 -39.80 19.61
N VAL A 216 -35.20 -40.91 19.29
CA VAL A 216 -34.43 -41.11 18.05
C VAL A 216 -35.21 -42.12 17.21
N PRO A 217 -35.70 -41.78 16.00
CA PRO A 217 -36.18 -42.78 15.07
C PRO A 217 -35.00 -43.38 14.29
N GLU A 218 -34.86 -44.71 14.34
CA GLU A 218 -33.99 -45.50 13.47
C GLU A 218 -34.48 -45.46 12.02
N GLU A 219 -33.56 -45.25 11.07
CA GLU A 219 -33.79 -45.42 9.63
C GLU A 219 -33.25 -46.80 9.18
N PRO A 220 -34.01 -47.62 8.44
CA PRO A 220 -33.61 -48.99 8.11
C PRO A 220 -32.77 -49.06 6.83
N SER A 221 -31.77 -49.94 6.84
CA SER A 221 -30.97 -50.29 5.66
C SER A 221 -31.68 -51.30 4.75
N ALA A 222 -31.69 -51.02 3.45
CA ALA A 222 -31.72 -51.99 2.36
C ALA A 222 -31.15 -51.34 1.09
#